data_AF-A0AA51MNS9-F1
#
_entry.id   AF-A0AA51MNS9-F1
#
_cell.length_a   1.000
_cell.length_b   1.000
_cell.length_c   1.000
_cell.angle_alpha   90.00
_cell.angle_beta   90.00
_cell.angle_gamma   90.00
#
_symmetry.space_group_name_H-M   'P 1'
#
loop_
_entity.id
_entity.type
_entity.pdbx_description
1 polymer ?
#
loop_
_entity_poly.entity_id
_entity_poly.type
_entity_poly.pdbx_seq_one_letter_code
_entity_poly.pdbx_strand_id
1 'polypeptide(L)'
;MTGITQSSGIKPTQAANQSSSSSAQTLATATSVLGDAVKAIQSKSGNNTFGKGDNEALIKLIMQLIQVIGDKLPTTEPPRPQPKPLQLTRQQDKAVRERFDIKGALSYEVLDSKKDGKLSAGDTLVISGGITGGEISRQKLTARDVKAINAGGSTGSDAQQQLDANRKKWDSLDIDDYSFTLQRNCFCRGDAIRPINIEVRDGSVKSATYADTGELLPDDRQTNKQSIYNLNADGLFNLVEQGIKSGAAKVDVSYDKQYGLPTSIYIDQSFQIADEEMGYTISNFQPEPQFTTLALGEEDGGLPPVDAPIVTTLAIGEEDGGHHDYK
;
A
#
# COMPACT_ATOMS: atom_id res chain seq x y z
N MET A 1 26.46 63.65 -42.81
CA MET A 1 27.03 62.42 -43.39
C MET A 1 26.07 61.28 -43.06
N THR A 2 25.23 60.90 -44.03
CA THR A 2 25.09 59.53 -44.59
C THR A 2 24.60 58.49 -43.58
N GLY A 3 23.48 57.77 -43.71
CA GLY A 3 22.48 57.55 -44.76
C GLY A 3 21.60 56.36 -44.28
N ILE A 4 20.28 56.37 -44.51
CA ILE A 4 19.46 55.44 -45.33
C ILE A 4 19.70 53.94 -44.98
N THR A 5 18.74 53.11 -44.57
CA THR A 5 17.58 52.64 -45.38
C THR A 5 16.45 52.03 -44.53
N GLN A 6 15.21 52.25 -44.99
CA GLN A 6 13.96 51.66 -44.52
C GLN A 6 13.75 50.21 -45.03
N SER A 7 12.81 49.52 -44.36
CA SER A 7 11.63 48.87 -44.95
C SER A 7 11.69 47.43 -45.51
N SER A 8 10.66 46.69 -45.05
CA SER A 8 9.82 45.71 -45.74
C SER A 8 10.11 44.22 -45.58
N GLY A 9 9.06 43.50 -45.19
CA GLY A 9 8.87 42.10 -45.58
C GLY A 9 8.23 41.19 -44.53
N ILE A 10 6.96 41.39 -44.21
CA ILE A 10 6.12 40.30 -43.70
C ILE A 10 6.06 39.22 -44.78
N LYS A 11 6.47 37.99 -44.46
CA LYS A 11 6.27 36.82 -45.33
C LYS A 11 5.31 35.84 -44.64
N PRO A 12 4.14 35.54 -45.23
CA PRO A 12 3.24 34.52 -44.72
C PRO A 12 3.67 33.11 -45.18
N THR A 13 3.42 32.15 -44.30
CA THR A 13 2.98 30.76 -44.55
C THR A 13 3.65 29.94 -45.66
N GLN A 14 4.37 28.88 -45.26
CA GLN A 14 4.32 27.57 -45.93
C GLN A 14 4.87 26.47 -44.99
N ALA A 15 3.98 25.90 -44.18
CA ALA A 15 4.13 24.55 -43.64
C ALA A 15 2.84 23.80 -43.99
N ALA A 16 2.60 23.65 -45.28
CA ALA A 16 1.50 22.86 -45.80
C ALA A 16 2.01 21.44 -46.11
N ASN A 17 1.54 20.50 -45.31
CA ASN A 17 0.81 19.35 -45.83
C ASN A 17 1.61 18.37 -46.73
N GLN A 18 2.52 17.58 -46.14
CA GLN A 18 3.12 16.40 -46.79
C GLN A 18 2.70 15.06 -46.15
N SER A 19 1.67 15.03 -45.30
CA SER A 19 1.18 13.78 -44.66
C SER A 19 -0.22 13.34 -45.10
N SER A 20 -0.92 14.10 -45.95
CA SER A 20 -2.31 13.81 -46.32
C SER A 20 -2.50 13.24 -47.73
N SER A 21 -1.51 13.31 -48.61
CA SER A 21 -1.63 12.81 -49.99
C SER A 21 -1.34 11.32 -50.14
N SER A 22 -0.42 10.75 -49.34
CA SER A 22 -0.05 9.33 -49.42
C SER A 22 -1.12 8.42 -48.82
N SER A 23 -1.79 8.86 -47.75
CA SER A 23 -2.89 8.15 -47.08
C SER A 23 -4.18 8.17 -47.90
N ALA A 24 -4.48 9.27 -48.62
CA ALA A 24 -5.65 9.36 -49.49
C ALA A 24 -5.54 8.50 -50.75
N GLN A 25 -4.36 8.47 -51.41
CA GLN A 25 -4.12 7.58 -52.57
C GLN A 25 -4.14 6.10 -52.16
N THR A 26 -3.63 5.81 -50.97
CA THR A 26 -3.60 4.47 -50.36
C THR A 26 -5.00 3.91 -50.07
N LEU A 27 -5.95 4.78 -49.71
CA LEU A 27 -7.35 4.41 -49.44
C LEU A 27 -8.13 4.16 -50.74
N ALA A 28 -7.87 4.95 -51.79
CA ALA A 28 -8.51 4.82 -53.10
C ALA A 28 -8.17 3.48 -53.78
N THR A 29 -6.90 3.06 -53.74
CA THR A 29 -6.47 1.76 -54.30
C THR A 29 -7.05 0.58 -53.54
N ALA A 30 -7.12 0.65 -52.20
CA ALA A 30 -7.70 -0.41 -51.38
C ALA A 30 -9.22 -0.58 -51.66
N THR A 31 -9.92 0.54 -51.86
CA THR A 31 -11.36 0.55 -52.16
C THR A 31 -11.65 -0.04 -53.55
N SER A 32 -10.77 0.19 -54.52
CA SER A 32 -10.87 -0.41 -55.87
C SER A 32 -10.71 -1.93 -55.83
N VAL A 33 -9.66 -2.43 -55.16
CA VAL A 33 -9.37 -3.87 -55.10
C VAL A 33 -10.45 -4.64 -54.34
N LEU A 34 -10.95 -4.06 -53.24
CA LEU A 34 -12.11 -4.60 -52.50
C LEU A 34 -13.37 -4.59 -53.37
N GLY A 35 -13.60 -3.52 -54.14
CA GLY A 35 -14.74 -3.41 -55.05
C GLY A 35 -14.74 -4.48 -56.15
N ASP A 36 -13.57 -4.77 -56.74
CA ASP A 36 -13.43 -5.78 -57.79
C ASP A 36 -13.58 -7.21 -57.22
N ALA A 37 -13.07 -7.46 -56.01
CA ALA A 37 -13.24 -8.73 -55.32
C ALA A 37 -14.71 -8.99 -54.91
N VAL A 38 -15.41 -7.97 -54.43
CA VAL A 38 -16.85 -8.07 -54.09
C VAL A 38 -17.68 -8.33 -55.35
N LYS A 39 -17.38 -7.68 -56.48
CA LYS A 39 -18.05 -7.95 -57.77
C LYS A 39 -17.82 -9.37 -58.27
N ALA A 40 -16.62 -9.92 -58.08
CA ALA A 40 -16.30 -11.31 -58.45
C ALA A 40 -17.02 -12.34 -57.57
N ILE A 41 -17.31 -12.01 -56.31
CA ILE A 41 -18.13 -12.84 -55.41
C ILE A 41 -19.61 -12.73 -55.77
N GLN A 42 -20.11 -11.52 -56.03
CA GLN A 42 -21.51 -11.31 -56.40
C GLN A 42 -21.87 -11.98 -57.74
N SER A 43 -20.95 -11.99 -58.70
CA SER A 43 -21.17 -12.68 -59.99
C SER A 43 -21.21 -14.22 -59.86
N LYS A 44 -20.60 -14.79 -58.81
CA LYS A 44 -20.64 -16.23 -58.51
C LYS A 44 -21.74 -16.62 -57.53
N SER A 45 -22.11 -15.73 -56.61
CA SER A 45 -23.23 -15.92 -55.65
C SER A 45 -24.60 -15.95 -56.36
N GLY A 46 -24.72 -15.31 -57.54
CA GLY A 46 -25.91 -15.42 -58.38
C GLY A 46 -26.19 -16.84 -58.92
N ASN A 47 -25.21 -17.75 -58.87
CA ASN A 47 -25.36 -19.17 -59.18
C ASN A 47 -24.98 -20.00 -57.94
N ASN A 48 -25.98 -20.33 -57.12
CA ASN A 48 -25.86 -21.07 -55.86
C ASN A 48 -25.13 -22.43 -55.95
N THR A 49 -23.80 -22.43 -55.99
CA THR A 49 -22.96 -23.60 -55.71
C THR A 49 -21.51 -23.15 -55.50
N PHE A 50 -21.06 -23.09 -54.25
CA PHE A 50 -19.63 -23.08 -53.96
C PHE A 50 -19.16 -24.53 -53.80
N GLY A 51 -18.42 -25.03 -54.80
CA GLY A 51 -17.83 -26.37 -54.82
C GLY A 51 -16.42 -26.41 -54.21
N LYS A 52 -15.84 -27.61 -54.12
CA LYS A 52 -14.55 -27.88 -53.43
C LYS A 52 -13.36 -27.04 -53.92
N GLY A 53 -13.40 -26.53 -55.16
CA GLY A 53 -12.39 -25.61 -55.72
C GLY A 53 -12.57 -24.13 -55.31
N ASP A 54 -13.73 -23.76 -54.77
CA ASP A 54 -13.99 -22.40 -54.31
C ASP A 54 -13.38 -22.10 -52.93
N ASN A 55 -13.06 -23.13 -52.15
CA ASN A 55 -12.24 -22.99 -50.95
C ASN A 55 -10.83 -22.47 -51.28
N GLU A 56 -10.28 -22.84 -52.43
CA GLU A 56 -8.96 -22.35 -52.86
C GLU A 56 -9.04 -20.87 -53.28
N ALA A 57 -10.14 -20.47 -53.91
CA ALA A 57 -10.41 -19.07 -54.23
C ALA A 57 -10.62 -18.23 -52.96
N LEU A 58 -11.34 -18.77 -51.96
CA LEU A 58 -11.52 -18.12 -50.66
C LEU A 58 -10.21 -18.02 -49.88
N ILE A 59 -9.38 -19.06 -49.90
CA ILE A 59 -8.05 -19.07 -49.29
C ILE A 59 -7.13 -18.06 -49.98
N LYS A 60 -7.12 -18.02 -51.32
CA LYS A 60 -6.35 -17.01 -52.08
C LYS A 60 -6.81 -15.60 -51.76
N LEU A 61 -8.11 -15.38 -51.58
CA LEU A 61 -8.66 -14.09 -51.17
C LEU A 61 -8.26 -13.72 -49.75
N ILE A 62 -8.35 -14.66 -48.79
CA ILE A 62 -7.90 -14.46 -47.41
C ILE A 62 -6.41 -14.12 -47.39
N MET A 63 -5.59 -14.83 -48.16
CA MET A 63 -4.15 -14.57 -48.27
C MET A 63 -3.86 -13.20 -48.92
N GLN A 64 -4.59 -12.80 -49.96
CA GLN A 64 -4.48 -11.46 -50.53
C GLN A 64 -4.95 -10.37 -49.55
N LEU A 65 -5.99 -10.62 -48.77
CA LEU A 65 -6.46 -9.69 -47.75
C LEU A 65 -5.42 -9.54 -46.64
N ILE A 66 -4.85 -10.66 -46.17
CA ILE A 66 -3.75 -10.67 -45.19
C ILE A 66 -2.55 -9.90 -45.74
N GLN A 67 -2.22 -10.03 -47.02
CA GLN A 67 -1.10 -9.32 -47.64
C GLN A 67 -1.36 -7.82 -47.78
N VAL A 68 -2.55 -7.42 -48.26
CA VAL A 68 -2.94 -6.01 -48.36
C VAL A 68 -3.05 -5.36 -46.98
N ILE A 69 -3.54 -6.09 -45.98
CA ILE A 69 -3.56 -5.62 -44.59
C ILE A 69 -2.12 -5.57 -44.04
N GLY A 70 -1.27 -6.55 -44.32
CA GLY A 70 0.13 -6.58 -43.91
C GLY A 70 0.97 -5.43 -44.46
N ASP A 71 0.72 -5.04 -45.72
CA ASP A 71 1.40 -3.92 -46.39
C ASP A 71 0.84 -2.53 -45.98
N LYS A 72 -0.36 -2.49 -45.37
CA LYS A 72 -1.05 -1.26 -44.92
C LYS A 72 -1.04 -1.08 -43.40
N LEU A 73 -0.78 -2.14 -42.65
CA LEU A 73 -0.36 -2.05 -41.27
C LEU A 73 0.99 -1.34 -41.28
N PRO A 74 1.21 -0.32 -40.42
CA PRO A 74 2.54 0.22 -40.28
C PRO A 74 3.48 -0.95 -40.01
N THR A 75 4.47 -1.17 -40.90
CA THR A 75 5.60 -2.06 -40.61
C THR A 75 6.02 -1.70 -39.20
N THR A 76 5.91 -2.63 -38.25
CA THR A 76 6.34 -2.41 -36.88
C THR A 76 7.69 -1.74 -36.97
N GLU A 77 7.75 -0.49 -36.52
CA GLU A 77 8.98 0.30 -36.44
C GLU A 77 10.08 -0.67 -36.01
N PRO A 78 11.22 -0.77 -36.73
CA PRO A 78 12.27 -1.74 -36.40
C PRO A 78 12.49 -1.64 -34.90
N PRO A 79 12.45 -2.77 -34.15
CA PRO A 79 12.28 -2.74 -32.71
C PRO A 79 13.28 -1.74 -32.15
N ARG A 80 12.75 -0.62 -31.64
CA ARG A 80 13.54 0.44 -31.02
C ARG A 80 14.51 -0.28 -30.08
N PRO A 81 15.83 -0.03 -30.13
CA PRO A 81 16.80 -0.82 -29.38
C PRO A 81 16.30 -0.97 -27.95
N GLN A 82 15.83 -2.18 -27.61
CA GLN A 82 15.09 -2.36 -26.38
C GLN A 82 16.09 -2.16 -25.25
N PRO A 83 15.86 -1.21 -24.32
CA PRO A 83 16.76 -1.04 -23.20
C PRO A 83 16.81 -2.39 -22.47
N LYS A 84 18.01 -2.86 -22.16
CA LYS A 84 18.20 -4.17 -21.55
C LYS A 84 17.45 -4.21 -20.22
N PRO A 85 16.68 -5.28 -19.93
CA PRO A 85 16.08 -5.44 -18.62
C PRO A 85 17.15 -5.45 -17.53
N LEU A 86 16.92 -4.67 -16.47
CA LEU A 86 17.74 -4.69 -15.26
C LEU A 86 17.58 -6.04 -14.56
N GLN A 87 18.68 -6.59 -14.08
CA GLN A 87 18.65 -7.71 -13.14
C GLN A 87 18.43 -7.18 -11.74
N LEU A 88 17.22 -7.38 -11.23
CA LEU A 88 16.87 -7.01 -9.87
C LEU A 88 17.27 -8.11 -8.88
N THR A 89 17.58 -7.73 -7.65
CA THR A 89 17.77 -8.70 -6.56
C THR A 89 16.42 -9.34 -6.19
N ARG A 90 16.41 -10.48 -5.49
CA ARG A 90 15.17 -11.11 -5.01
C ARG A 90 14.31 -10.17 -4.15
N GLN A 91 14.96 -9.34 -3.34
CA GLN A 91 14.29 -8.37 -2.47
C GLN A 91 13.64 -7.25 -3.30
N GLN A 92 14.33 -6.77 -4.33
CA GLN A 92 13.77 -5.79 -5.26
C GLN A 92 12.64 -6.39 -6.10
N ASP A 93 12.74 -7.65 -6.54
CA ASP A 93 11.67 -8.32 -7.28
C ASP A 93 10.39 -8.42 -6.47
N LYS A 94 10.49 -8.90 -5.23
CA LYS A 94 9.36 -8.94 -4.29
C LYS A 94 8.74 -7.55 -4.11
N ALA A 95 9.58 -6.53 -3.89
CA ALA A 95 9.14 -5.16 -3.68
C ALA A 95 8.41 -4.55 -4.90
N VAL A 96 8.88 -4.84 -6.11
CA VAL A 96 8.21 -4.40 -7.36
C VAL A 96 6.85 -5.08 -7.49
N ARG A 97 6.78 -6.40 -7.25
CA ARG A 97 5.52 -7.15 -7.37
C ARG A 97 4.46 -6.65 -6.40
N GLU A 98 4.83 -6.44 -5.13
CA GLU A 98 3.91 -5.95 -4.11
C GLU A 98 3.47 -4.51 -4.40
N ARG A 99 4.42 -3.62 -4.75
CA ARG A 99 4.14 -2.20 -4.96
C ARG A 99 3.23 -1.92 -6.15
N PHE A 100 3.33 -2.72 -7.22
CA PHE A 100 2.58 -2.53 -8.46
C PHE A 100 1.49 -3.59 -8.66
N ASP A 101 1.12 -4.31 -7.60
CA ASP A 101 0.07 -5.34 -7.57
C ASP A 101 0.21 -6.42 -8.66
N ILE A 102 1.44 -6.85 -8.93
CA ILE A 102 1.77 -7.80 -9.99
C ILE A 102 1.58 -9.23 -9.47
N LYS A 103 0.37 -9.77 -9.67
CA LYS A 103 -0.06 -11.08 -9.16
C LYS A 103 -0.19 -12.15 -10.25
N GLY A 104 -0.16 -13.41 -9.83
CA GLY A 104 -0.49 -14.57 -10.67
C GLY A 104 0.39 -14.70 -11.91
N ALA A 105 -0.24 -14.76 -13.09
CA ALA A 105 0.43 -14.94 -14.38
C ALA A 105 0.99 -13.63 -15.00
N LEU A 106 0.92 -12.50 -14.29
CA LEU A 106 1.51 -11.25 -14.76
C LEU A 106 3.03 -11.29 -14.63
N SER A 107 3.71 -10.85 -15.68
CA SER A 107 5.16 -10.65 -15.73
C SER A 107 5.50 -9.17 -15.77
N TYR A 108 6.76 -8.85 -15.47
CA TYR A 108 7.24 -7.49 -15.60
C TYR A 108 8.72 -7.44 -15.95
N GLU A 109 9.13 -6.30 -16.49
CA GLU A 109 10.52 -5.95 -16.75
C GLU A 109 10.77 -4.50 -16.33
N VAL A 110 11.96 -4.22 -15.80
CA VAL A 110 12.42 -2.84 -15.59
C VAL A 110 13.52 -2.53 -16.59
N LEU A 111 13.24 -1.60 -17.50
CA LEU A 111 14.12 -1.20 -18.58
C LEU A 111 15.05 -0.07 -18.10
N ASP A 112 16.35 -0.35 -18.15
CA ASP A 112 17.39 0.61 -17.80
C ASP A 112 17.41 1.77 -18.80
N SER A 113 16.78 2.88 -18.42
CA SER A 113 16.61 4.02 -19.33
C SER A 113 17.88 4.86 -19.40
N LYS A 114 18.78 4.74 -18.40
CA LYS A 114 20.03 5.49 -18.32
C LYS A 114 21.26 4.68 -18.72
N LYS A 115 21.13 3.36 -18.86
CA LYS A 115 22.18 2.41 -19.22
C LYS A 115 23.32 2.38 -18.20
N ASP A 116 23.03 2.62 -16.92
CA ASP A 116 24.01 2.60 -15.83
C ASP A 116 24.05 1.27 -15.06
N GLY A 117 23.16 0.33 -15.41
CA GLY A 117 23.04 -0.98 -14.81
C GLY A 117 22.45 -0.97 -13.40
N LYS A 118 21.90 0.16 -12.94
CA LYS A 118 21.35 0.34 -11.59
C LYS A 118 19.90 0.76 -11.66
N LEU A 119 19.09 0.23 -10.75
CA LEU A 119 17.73 0.69 -10.56
C LEU A 119 17.74 2.16 -10.10
N SER A 120 17.23 3.06 -10.94
CA SER A 120 17.28 4.50 -10.72
C SER A 120 15.99 5.20 -11.19
N ALA A 121 15.74 6.39 -10.64
CA ALA A 121 14.54 7.15 -10.99
C ALA A 121 14.56 7.51 -12.49
N GLY A 122 13.48 7.23 -13.20
CA GLY A 122 13.37 7.39 -14.65
C GLY A 122 13.49 6.08 -15.45
N ASP A 123 13.89 4.98 -14.81
CA ASP A 123 13.79 3.64 -15.42
C ASP A 123 12.33 3.25 -15.67
N THR A 124 12.11 2.41 -16.67
CA THR A 124 10.75 2.14 -17.15
C THR A 124 10.30 0.75 -16.72
N LEU A 125 9.26 0.68 -15.88
CA LEU A 125 8.58 -0.56 -15.55
C LEU A 125 7.57 -0.89 -16.65
N VAL A 126 7.64 -2.11 -17.17
CA VAL A 126 6.70 -2.68 -18.14
C VAL A 126 6.05 -3.90 -17.52
N ILE A 127 4.72 -3.95 -17.48
CA ILE A 127 3.94 -5.08 -16.96
C ILE A 127 3.24 -5.74 -18.15
N SER A 128 3.36 -7.05 -18.27
CA SER A 128 2.81 -7.83 -19.38
C SER A 128 2.03 -9.04 -18.86
N GLY A 129 1.12 -9.57 -19.69
CA GLY A 129 0.37 -10.79 -19.38
C GLY A 129 -1.11 -10.70 -19.75
N GLY A 130 -1.95 -11.45 -19.04
CA GLY A 130 -3.40 -11.54 -19.31
C GLY A 130 -3.72 -12.41 -20.54
N ILE A 131 -4.98 -12.37 -20.99
CA ILE A 131 -5.48 -13.25 -22.06
C ILE A 131 -4.81 -13.03 -23.43
N THR A 132 -4.27 -11.83 -23.67
CA THR A 132 -3.60 -11.47 -24.92
C THR A 132 -2.08 -11.63 -24.84
N GLY A 133 -1.52 -11.85 -23.64
CA GLY A 133 -0.07 -11.98 -23.41
C GLY A 133 0.74 -10.70 -23.73
N GLY A 134 0.08 -9.56 -23.95
CA GLY A 134 0.72 -8.30 -24.35
C GLY A 134 1.09 -7.39 -23.18
N GLU A 135 1.65 -6.21 -23.51
CA GLU A 135 1.91 -5.13 -22.56
C GLU A 135 0.59 -4.58 -22.01
N ILE A 136 0.47 -4.55 -20.68
CA ILE A 136 -0.69 -4.04 -19.94
C ILE A 136 -0.42 -2.61 -19.44
N SER A 137 0.81 -2.35 -19.00
CA SER A 137 1.19 -1.06 -18.43
C SER A 137 2.65 -0.75 -18.65
N ARG A 138 2.94 0.54 -18.85
CA ARG A 138 4.29 1.09 -18.95
C ARG A 138 4.36 2.42 -18.21
N GLN A 139 5.28 2.51 -17.27
CA GLN A 139 5.45 3.72 -16.46
C GLN A 139 6.90 3.94 -16.05
N LYS A 140 7.28 5.21 -15.87
CA LYS A 140 8.59 5.56 -15.33
C LYS A 140 8.57 5.48 -13.81
N LEU A 141 9.57 4.84 -13.24
CA LEU A 141 9.78 4.79 -11.80
C LEU A 141 10.20 6.16 -11.27
N THR A 142 9.52 6.64 -10.24
CA THR A 142 9.88 7.87 -9.54
C THR A 142 11.02 7.61 -8.54
N ALA A 143 11.62 8.68 -8.00
CA ALA A 143 12.61 8.56 -6.92
C ALA A 143 12.03 7.88 -5.67
N ARG A 144 10.72 8.07 -5.40
CA ARG A 144 10.02 7.40 -4.31
C ARG A 144 9.91 5.90 -4.56
N ASP A 145 9.55 5.50 -5.78
CA ASP A 145 9.43 4.09 -6.14
C ASP A 145 10.76 3.37 -5.99
N VAL A 146 11.83 3.97 -6.53
CA VAL A 146 13.18 3.39 -6.45
C VAL A 146 13.66 3.30 -5.01
N LYS A 147 13.41 4.32 -4.18
CA LYS A 147 13.72 4.26 -2.75
C LYS A 147 12.97 3.10 -2.07
N ALA A 148 11.68 2.95 -2.34
CA ALA A 148 10.85 1.89 -1.75
C ALA A 148 11.27 0.48 -2.22
N ILE A 149 11.61 0.33 -3.51
CA ILE A 149 12.08 -0.93 -4.10
C ILE A 149 13.44 -1.31 -3.53
N ASN A 150 14.36 -0.35 -3.40
CA ASN A 150 15.69 -0.57 -2.81
C ASN A 150 15.63 -0.81 -1.30
N ALA A 151 14.64 -0.24 -0.61
CA ALA A 151 14.33 -0.56 0.78
C ALA A 151 13.63 -1.93 0.94
N GLY A 152 13.29 -2.60 -0.16
CA GLY A 152 12.75 -3.95 -0.17
C GLY A 152 11.25 -4.10 0.04
N GLY A 153 10.45 -3.09 -0.29
CA GLY A 153 8.99 -3.19 -0.28
C GLY A 153 8.47 -3.27 1.15
N SER A 154 8.45 -2.13 1.85
CA SER A 154 8.29 -2.17 3.30
C SER A 154 7.60 -0.92 3.86
N THR A 155 6.43 -0.56 3.34
CA THR A 155 5.48 0.19 4.18
C THR A 155 4.61 -0.79 4.97
N GLY A 156 4.10 -1.85 4.35
CA GLY A 156 3.40 -2.93 5.05
C GLY A 156 4.32 -3.86 5.84
N SER A 157 5.51 -4.19 5.33
CA SER A 157 6.43 -5.16 5.97
C SER A 157 7.17 -4.59 7.20
N ASP A 158 7.51 -3.30 7.20
CA ASP A 158 8.21 -2.64 8.33
C ASP A 158 7.21 -2.28 9.42
N ALA A 159 6.07 -1.69 9.07
CA ALA A 159 5.00 -1.42 10.01
C ALA A 159 4.47 -2.71 10.66
N GLN A 160 4.33 -3.80 9.90
CA GLN A 160 3.92 -5.09 10.45
C GLN A 160 5.00 -5.69 11.36
N GLN A 161 6.28 -5.64 10.97
CA GLN A 161 7.37 -6.13 11.82
C GLN A 161 7.47 -5.34 13.13
N GLN A 162 7.33 -4.01 13.07
CA GLN A 162 7.30 -3.16 14.25
C GLN A 162 6.08 -3.44 15.13
N LEU A 163 4.90 -3.61 14.52
CA LEU A 163 3.68 -4.00 15.23
C LEU A 163 3.89 -5.33 15.96
N ASP A 164 4.36 -6.37 15.28
CA ASP A 164 4.55 -7.70 15.85
C ASP A 164 5.58 -7.69 16.98
N ALA A 165 6.70 -6.97 16.81
CA ALA A 165 7.74 -6.85 17.82
C ALA A 165 7.25 -6.12 19.09
N ASN A 166 6.50 -5.03 18.91
CA ASN A 166 5.99 -4.24 20.04
C ASN A 166 4.82 -4.91 20.75
N ARG A 167 3.94 -5.61 20.01
CA ARG A 167 2.89 -6.44 20.61
C ARG A 167 3.50 -7.56 21.46
N LYS A 168 4.46 -8.31 20.91
CA LYS A 168 5.17 -9.34 21.67
C LYS A 168 5.84 -8.79 22.92
N LYS A 169 6.39 -7.58 22.84
CA LYS A 169 6.98 -6.89 23.99
C LYS A 169 5.92 -6.60 25.06
N TRP A 170 4.80 -5.99 24.67
CA TRP A 170 3.68 -5.73 25.58
C TRP A 170 3.19 -7.01 26.24
N ASP A 171 2.94 -8.07 25.46
CA ASP A 171 2.46 -9.37 25.95
C ASP A 171 3.43 -9.99 26.97
N SER A 172 4.74 -9.77 26.81
CA SER A 172 5.75 -10.30 27.74
C SER A 172 5.80 -9.61 29.10
N LEU A 173 5.16 -8.45 29.24
CA LEU A 173 5.09 -7.71 30.51
C LEU A 173 3.94 -8.19 31.40
N ASP A 174 2.99 -8.94 30.84
CA ASP A 174 1.83 -9.50 31.55
C ASP A 174 0.99 -8.44 32.30
N ILE A 175 0.92 -7.21 31.75
CA ILE A 175 0.18 -6.08 32.35
C ILE A 175 -1.28 -6.11 31.88
N ASP A 176 -2.19 -6.33 32.83
CA ASP A 176 -3.64 -6.40 32.63
C ASP A 176 -4.40 -5.24 33.31
N ASP A 177 -3.81 -4.65 34.35
CA ASP A 177 -4.33 -3.49 35.08
C ASP A 177 -3.46 -2.24 34.82
N TYR A 178 -4.07 -1.21 34.25
CA TYR A 178 -3.37 0.04 33.92
C TYR A 178 -4.34 1.18 33.63
N SER A 179 -3.81 2.39 33.49
CA SER A 179 -4.55 3.55 33.01
C SER A 179 -3.73 4.35 31.99
N PHE A 180 -4.42 5.12 31.16
CA PHE A 180 -3.81 6.07 30.23
C PHE A 180 -4.83 7.13 29.78
N THR A 181 -4.34 8.21 29.18
CA THR A 181 -5.15 9.24 28.52
C THR A 181 -5.12 9.04 27.01
N LEU A 182 -6.29 8.87 26.39
CA LEU A 182 -6.49 8.78 24.95
C LEU A 182 -7.02 10.11 24.40
N GLN A 183 -6.48 10.58 23.28
CA GLN A 183 -7.05 11.68 22.52
C GLN A 183 -7.18 11.30 21.05
N ARG A 184 -8.36 11.59 20.47
CA ARG A 184 -8.58 11.43 19.02
C ARG A 184 -8.10 12.68 18.28
N ASN A 185 -7.33 12.47 17.23
CA ASN A 185 -6.80 13.48 16.33
C ASN A 185 -7.40 13.23 14.93
N CYS A 186 -8.63 13.67 14.72
CA CYS A 186 -9.34 13.61 13.45
C CYS A 186 -9.99 14.97 13.16
N PHE A 187 -10.53 15.19 11.96
CA PHE A 187 -11.39 16.35 11.65
C PHE A 187 -12.78 16.26 12.32
N CYS A 188 -12.83 15.62 13.49
CA CYS A 188 -13.99 15.50 14.35
C CYS A 188 -14.17 16.82 15.13
N ARG A 189 -15.41 17.18 15.47
CA ARG A 189 -15.73 18.40 16.22
C ARG A 189 -16.29 18.07 17.59
N GLY A 190 -16.23 19.04 18.50
CA GLY A 190 -16.87 18.98 19.82
C GLY A 190 -16.22 17.94 20.73
N ASP A 191 -17.05 17.19 21.45
CA ASP A 191 -16.58 16.30 22.50
C ASP A 191 -15.76 15.08 22.01
N ALA A 192 -15.85 14.76 20.71
CA ALA A 192 -15.16 13.61 20.12
C ALA A 192 -13.62 13.71 20.13
N ILE A 193 -13.05 14.92 20.25
CA ILE A 193 -11.59 15.17 20.30
C ILE A 193 -11.08 15.51 21.70
N ARG A 194 -11.97 15.48 22.71
CA ARG A 194 -11.57 15.73 24.10
C ARG A 194 -10.70 14.57 24.59
N PRO A 195 -9.70 14.84 25.43
CA PRO A 195 -8.90 13.80 26.06
C PRO A 195 -9.77 12.97 27.02
N ILE A 196 -9.55 11.66 27.04
CA ILE A 196 -10.32 10.68 27.80
C ILE A 196 -9.36 9.88 28.66
N ASN A 197 -9.57 9.87 29.98
CA ASN A 197 -8.88 8.95 30.87
C ASN A 197 -9.56 7.58 30.79
N ILE A 198 -8.77 6.55 30.51
CA ILE A 198 -9.20 5.16 30.36
C ILE A 198 -8.55 4.36 31.47
N GLU A 199 -9.38 3.62 32.22
CA GLU A 199 -8.94 2.67 33.23
C GLU A 199 -9.27 1.26 32.74
N VAL A 200 -8.22 0.44 32.64
CA VAL A 200 -8.30 -0.96 32.25
C VAL A 200 -8.10 -1.83 33.49
N ARG A 201 -8.98 -2.81 33.67
CA ARG A 201 -8.82 -3.87 34.66
C ARG A 201 -9.12 -5.23 34.06
N ASP A 202 -8.36 -6.24 34.45
CA ASP A 202 -8.43 -7.59 33.85
C ASP A 202 -8.37 -7.54 32.31
N GLY A 203 -7.53 -6.66 31.76
CA GLY A 203 -7.40 -6.43 30.32
C GLY A 203 -8.58 -5.74 29.64
N SER A 204 -9.64 -5.36 30.35
CA SER A 204 -10.85 -4.72 29.78
C SER A 204 -11.07 -3.30 30.31
N VAL A 205 -11.54 -2.38 29.47
CA VAL A 205 -11.89 -1.02 29.90
C VAL A 205 -13.06 -1.07 30.89
N LYS A 206 -12.82 -0.67 32.14
CA LYS A 206 -13.86 -0.57 33.18
C LYS A 206 -14.45 0.83 33.27
N SER A 207 -13.63 1.85 33.07
CA SER A 207 -14.03 3.25 33.17
C SER A 207 -13.40 4.07 32.05
N ALA A 208 -14.18 5.02 31.55
CA ALA A 208 -13.72 6.05 30.63
C ALA A 208 -14.43 7.37 30.98
N THR A 209 -13.64 8.41 31.25
CA THR A 209 -14.12 9.74 31.64
C THR A 209 -13.38 10.82 30.87
N TYR A 210 -14.01 11.97 30.66
CA TYR A 210 -13.30 13.10 30.07
C TYR A 210 -12.20 13.59 31.04
N ALA A 211 -10.98 13.76 30.54
CA ALA A 211 -9.83 14.10 31.38
C ALA A 211 -9.88 15.53 31.94
N ASP A 212 -10.67 16.42 31.33
CA ASP A 212 -10.85 17.82 31.73
C ASP A 212 -11.95 18.01 32.80
N THR A 213 -13.04 17.23 32.75
CA THR A 213 -14.18 17.37 33.68
C THR A 213 -14.36 16.20 34.64
N GLY A 214 -13.78 15.04 34.35
CA GLY A 214 -14.01 13.80 35.10
C GLY A 214 -15.38 13.17 34.87
N GLU A 215 -16.20 13.74 33.98
CA GLU A 215 -17.54 13.23 33.68
C GLU A 215 -17.46 11.93 32.87
N LEU A 216 -18.42 11.03 33.11
CA LEU A 216 -18.59 9.83 32.30
C LEU A 216 -18.91 10.19 30.86
N LEU A 217 -18.41 9.38 29.93
CA LEU A 217 -18.71 9.55 28.52
C LEU A 217 -20.22 9.37 28.25
N PRO A 218 -20.86 10.32 27.52
CA PRO A 218 -22.24 10.18 27.11
C PRO A 218 -22.39 8.99 26.16
N ASP A 219 -23.56 8.35 26.21
CA ASP A 219 -23.91 7.28 25.27
C ASP A 219 -24.54 7.89 24.00
N ASP A 220 -23.69 8.56 23.21
CA ASP A 220 -24.09 9.18 21.95
C ASP A 220 -23.19 8.75 20.77
N ARG A 221 -23.67 9.06 19.55
CA ARG A 221 -22.96 8.73 18.32
C ARG A 221 -21.67 9.53 18.11
N GLN A 222 -21.56 10.73 18.70
CA GLN A 222 -20.43 11.62 18.50
C GLN A 222 -19.21 11.13 19.30
N THR A 223 -19.40 10.83 20.58
CA THR A 223 -18.37 10.24 21.43
C THR A 223 -18.07 8.81 21.02
N ASN A 224 -19.10 8.07 20.56
CA ASN A 224 -19.00 6.66 20.19
C ASN A 224 -18.33 5.87 21.32
N LYS A 225 -19.05 5.84 22.44
CA LYS A 225 -18.62 5.23 23.70
C LYS A 225 -18.13 3.80 23.49
N GLN A 226 -18.85 2.99 22.71
CA GLN A 226 -18.45 1.61 22.46
C GLN A 226 -17.07 1.50 21.80
N SER A 227 -16.75 2.35 20.82
CA SER A 227 -15.42 2.35 20.22
C SER A 227 -14.34 2.74 21.22
N ILE A 228 -14.61 3.63 22.18
CA ILE A 228 -13.64 3.95 23.26
C ILE A 228 -13.40 2.74 24.17
N TYR A 229 -14.45 2.04 24.56
CA TYR A 229 -14.34 0.85 25.44
C TYR A 229 -13.61 -0.33 24.78
N ASN A 230 -13.46 -0.30 23.44
CA ASN A 230 -12.68 -1.28 22.70
C ASN A 230 -11.20 -0.86 22.52
N LEU A 231 -10.77 0.30 23.01
CA LEU A 231 -9.40 0.82 22.83
C LEU A 231 -8.51 0.58 24.05
N ASN A 232 -8.56 -0.61 24.64
CA ASN A 232 -7.46 -1.11 25.48
C ASN A 232 -6.19 -1.36 24.64
N ALA A 233 -5.10 -1.84 25.24
CA ALA A 233 -3.86 -2.15 24.53
C ALA A 233 -4.08 -3.05 23.31
N ASP A 234 -4.84 -4.15 23.46
CA ASP A 234 -5.19 -5.04 22.35
C ASP A 234 -5.93 -4.31 21.24
N GLY A 235 -6.91 -3.49 21.61
CA GLY A 235 -7.69 -2.66 20.70
C GLY A 235 -6.82 -1.69 19.90
N LEU A 236 -5.85 -1.04 20.55
CA LEU A 236 -4.90 -0.15 19.91
C LEU A 236 -4.02 -0.90 18.90
N PHE A 237 -3.48 -2.06 19.28
CA PHE A 237 -2.71 -2.86 18.34
C PHE A 237 -3.57 -3.42 17.19
N ASN A 238 -4.82 -3.81 17.47
CA ASN A 238 -5.75 -4.30 16.46
C ASN A 238 -6.16 -3.20 15.47
N LEU A 239 -6.28 -1.97 15.94
CA LEU A 239 -6.51 -0.81 15.08
C LEU A 239 -5.35 -0.61 14.10
N VAL A 240 -4.11 -0.67 14.57
CA VAL A 240 -2.92 -0.60 13.71
C VAL A 240 -2.89 -1.75 12.72
N GLU A 241 -3.13 -2.98 13.20
CA GLU A 241 -3.14 -4.18 12.36
C GLU A 241 -4.18 -4.08 11.24
N GLN A 242 -5.37 -3.56 11.55
CA GLN A 242 -6.43 -3.34 10.55
C GLN A 242 -6.03 -2.31 9.51
N GLY A 243 -5.39 -1.20 9.89
CA GLY A 243 -4.86 -0.22 8.96
C GLY A 243 -3.81 -0.80 8.00
N ILE A 244 -2.94 -1.69 8.50
CA ILE A 244 -1.96 -2.40 7.66
C ILE A 244 -2.67 -3.38 6.73
N LYS A 245 -3.58 -4.21 7.25
CA LYS A 245 -4.30 -5.24 6.49
C LYS A 245 -5.25 -4.65 5.44
N SER A 246 -5.83 -3.47 5.69
CA SER A 246 -6.69 -2.80 4.71
C SER A 246 -5.91 -2.22 3.53
N GLY A 247 -4.56 -2.17 3.63
CA GLY A 247 -3.72 -1.56 2.61
C GLY A 247 -3.80 -0.03 2.61
N ALA A 248 -4.00 0.57 3.79
CA ALA A 248 -4.08 2.02 3.93
C ALA A 248 -2.88 2.72 3.27
N ALA A 249 -3.14 3.85 2.62
CA ALA A 249 -2.13 4.63 1.91
C ALA A 249 -0.94 5.04 2.80
N LYS A 250 -1.20 5.31 4.08
CA LYS A 250 -0.19 5.53 5.11
C LYS A 250 -0.63 4.95 6.46
N VAL A 251 0.27 4.23 7.12
CA VAL A 251 0.17 3.84 8.53
C VAL A 251 1.45 4.30 9.21
N ASP A 252 1.32 5.19 10.18
CA ASP A 252 2.44 5.79 10.93
C ASP A 252 2.16 5.59 12.41
N VAL A 253 3.06 4.89 13.10
CA VAL A 253 2.86 4.51 14.50
C VAL A 253 4.14 4.75 15.28
N SER A 254 3.99 5.40 16.43
CA SER A 254 5.04 5.49 17.45
C SER A 254 4.70 4.57 18.61
N TYR A 255 5.72 3.93 19.17
CA TYR A 255 5.59 3.02 20.30
C TYR A 255 6.38 3.52 21.50
N ASP A 256 5.87 3.22 22.70
CA ASP A 256 6.60 3.45 23.93
C ASP A 256 7.83 2.53 24.00
N LYS A 257 8.99 3.10 24.32
CA LYS A 257 10.25 2.34 24.35
C LYS A 257 10.31 1.34 25.49
N GLN A 258 9.65 1.59 26.60
CA GLN A 258 9.66 0.73 27.78
C GLN A 258 8.61 -0.38 27.65
N TYR A 259 7.40 -0.04 27.23
CA TYR A 259 6.25 -0.95 27.26
C TYR A 259 5.90 -1.56 25.90
N GLY A 260 6.32 -0.96 24.78
CA GLY A 260 5.88 -1.36 23.45
C GLY A 260 4.44 -0.96 23.11
N LEU A 261 3.74 -0.26 24.01
CA LEU A 261 2.39 0.23 23.76
C LEU A 261 2.39 1.32 22.66
N PRO A 262 1.42 1.35 21.73
CA PRO A 262 1.27 2.46 20.80
C PRO A 262 1.05 3.79 21.54
N THR A 263 1.83 4.82 21.20
CA THR A 263 1.74 6.17 21.77
C THR A 263 1.16 7.18 20.79
N SER A 264 1.33 6.94 19.49
CA SER A 264 0.68 7.69 18.43
C SER A 264 0.34 6.75 17.29
N ILE A 265 -0.89 6.84 16.78
CA ILE A 265 -1.38 6.06 15.65
C ILE A 265 -1.94 7.06 14.64
N TYR A 266 -1.48 7.01 13.41
CA TYR A 266 -2.02 7.79 12.30
C TYR A 266 -2.24 6.87 11.10
N ILE A 267 -3.50 6.77 10.67
CA ILE A 267 -3.92 5.95 9.54
C ILE A 267 -4.61 6.85 8.52
N ASP A 268 -4.07 6.87 7.31
CA ASP A 268 -4.64 7.53 6.14
C ASP A 268 -4.96 6.43 5.11
N GLN A 269 -6.25 6.20 4.86
CA GLN A 269 -6.71 5.18 3.92
C GLN A 269 -6.41 5.57 2.46
N SER A 270 -6.46 6.85 2.13
CA SER A 270 -6.29 7.37 0.78
C SER A 270 -5.85 8.83 0.78
N PHE A 271 -4.69 9.11 0.17
CA PHE A 271 -4.14 10.46 0.02
C PHE A 271 -5.07 11.47 -0.72
N GLN A 272 -6.18 11.02 -1.30
CA GLN A 272 -7.10 11.84 -2.07
C GLN A 272 -8.40 12.17 -1.32
N ILE A 273 -8.61 11.66 -0.11
CA ILE A 273 -9.85 11.81 0.66
C ILE A 273 -9.51 12.38 2.04
N ALA A 274 -9.80 13.67 2.24
CA ALA A 274 -9.33 14.45 3.39
C ALA A 274 -10.07 14.18 4.73
N ASP A 275 -11.12 13.36 4.74
CA ASP A 275 -11.97 13.08 5.90
C ASP A 275 -11.92 11.62 6.41
N GLU A 276 -11.06 10.77 5.81
CA GLU A 276 -10.86 9.37 6.21
C GLU A 276 -9.64 9.17 7.13
N GLU A 277 -8.95 10.25 7.49
CA GLU A 277 -7.78 10.22 8.37
C GLU A 277 -8.18 10.03 9.84
N MET A 278 -7.64 8.99 10.46
CA MET A 278 -7.86 8.70 11.87
C MET A 278 -6.54 8.74 12.64
N GLY A 279 -6.44 9.68 13.58
CA GLY A 279 -5.32 9.81 14.50
C GLY A 279 -5.72 9.50 15.94
N TYR A 280 -4.81 8.87 16.69
CA TYR A 280 -4.91 8.70 18.14
C TYR A 280 -3.59 9.05 18.80
N THR A 281 -3.67 9.71 19.95
CA THR A 281 -2.54 9.97 20.84
C THR A 281 -2.81 9.33 22.20
N ILE A 282 -1.85 8.58 22.70
CA ILE A 282 -1.90 7.91 24.00
C ILE A 282 -0.81 8.54 24.87
N SER A 283 -1.19 8.98 26.06
CA SER A 283 -0.30 9.63 27.02
C SER A 283 -0.61 9.20 28.44
N ASN A 284 0.22 9.61 29.41
CA ASN A 284 0.02 9.34 30.84
C ASN A 284 -0.18 7.85 31.17
N PHE A 285 0.48 6.94 30.44
CA PHE A 285 0.39 5.51 30.72
C PHE A 285 0.96 5.19 32.11
N GLN A 286 0.19 4.46 32.91
CA GLN A 286 0.56 4.02 34.24
C GLN A 286 0.10 2.57 34.44
N PRO A 287 1.02 1.59 34.55
CA PRO A 287 0.67 0.25 34.99
C PRO A 287 0.35 0.26 36.48
N GLU A 288 -0.67 -0.48 36.89
CA GLU A 288 -0.92 -0.70 38.32
C GLU A 288 0.13 -1.70 38.86
N PRO A 289 0.60 -1.54 40.10
CA PRO A 289 1.56 -2.46 40.67
C PRO A 289 0.95 -3.86 40.84
N GLN A 290 1.49 -4.83 40.12
CA GLN A 290 1.17 -6.24 40.33
C GLN A 290 1.90 -6.74 41.58
N PHE A 291 1.15 -7.16 42.60
CA PHE A 291 1.72 -7.74 43.81
C PHE A 291 2.05 -9.21 43.55
N THR A 292 3.27 -9.49 43.09
CA THR A 292 3.77 -10.88 43.06
C THR A 292 4.20 -11.27 44.48
N THR A 293 3.36 -12.00 45.21
CA THR A 293 3.78 -12.65 46.46
C THR A 293 4.81 -13.73 46.13
N LEU A 294 6.10 -13.39 46.18
CA LEU A 294 7.17 -14.39 46.24
C LEU A 294 7.06 -15.07 47.61
N ALA A 295 6.53 -16.30 47.63
CA ALA A 295 6.67 -17.16 48.79
C ALA A 295 8.16 -17.56 48.90
N LEU A 296 8.94 -16.80 49.67
CA LEU A 296 10.29 -17.17 50.07
C LEU A 296 10.17 -18.33 51.06
N GLY A 297 10.28 -19.55 50.54
CA GLY A 297 10.79 -20.66 51.34
C GLY A 297 12.27 -20.40 51.58
N GLU A 298 12.68 -20.34 52.85
CA GLU A 298 14.07 -20.24 53.25
C GLU A 298 14.82 -21.49 52.78
N GLU A 299 15.50 -21.42 51.64
CA GLU A 299 16.54 -22.39 51.29
C GLU A 299 17.81 -21.60 50.94
N ASP A 300 18.86 -21.90 51.69
CA ASP A 300 20.12 -21.18 51.78
C ASP A 300 20.74 -20.80 50.42
N GLY A 301 20.96 -19.49 50.21
CA GLY A 301 22.10 -18.99 49.45
C GLY A 301 21.82 -18.18 48.18
N GLY A 302 21.99 -16.85 48.29
CA GLY A 302 22.49 -15.99 47.21
C GLY A 302 21.45 -15.22 46.40
N LEU A 303 21.22 -13.95 46.76
CA LEU A 303 20.41 -13.00 45.99
C LEU A 303 21.13 -12.56 44.71
N PRO A 304 20.52 -12.67 43.51
CA PRO A 304 20.90 -11.84 42.36
C PRO A 304 20.29 -10.42 42.50
N PRO A 305 20.87 -9.39 41.87
CA PRO A 305 20.38 -8.02 41.99
C PRO A 305 19.05 -7.87 41.25
N VAL A 306 18.05 -7.32 41.93
CA VAL A 306 16.73 -6.97 41.36
C VAL A 306 16.63 -5.47 41.13
N ASP A 307 16.40 -5.07 39.88
CA ASP A 307 15.99 -3.71 39.53
C ASP A 307 14.48 -3.51 39.79
N ALA A 308 14.11 -2.38 40.37
CA ALA A 308 12.76 -2.00 40.83
C ALA A 308 11.75 -1.73 39.67
N PRO A 309 10.41 -1.67 39.91
CA PRO A 309 9.73 -1.61 41.21
C PRO A 309 8.77 -2.79 41.41
N ILE A 310 9.20 -3.76 42.20
CA ILE A 310 8.30 -4.73 42.85
C ILE A 310 8.24 -4.29 44.30
N VAL A 311 7.07 -3.89 44.80
CA VAL A 311 6.88 -3.62 46.23
C VAL A 311 6.86 -4.97 46.93
N THR A 312 8.01 -5.38 47.46
CA THR A 312 8.13 -6.59 48.30
C THR A 312 7.52 -6.30 49.66
N THR A 313 6.26 -6.69 49.88
CA THR A 313 5.68 -6.74 51.22
C THR A 313 6.23 -7.97 51.94
N LEU A 314 7.14 -7.74 52.90
CA LEU A 314 7.64 -8.77 53.81
C LEU A 314 6.52 -9.13 54.82
N ALA A 315 5.84 -10.24 54.63
CA ALA A 315 4.91 -10.77 55.63
C ALA A 315 5.71 -11.55 56.69
N ILE A 316 5.95 -10.93 57.84
CA ILE A 316 6.50 -11.60 59.04
C ILE A 316 5.33 -12.38 59.66
N GLY A 317 5.37 -13.71 59.59
CA GLY A 317 4.47 -14.57 60.35
C GLY A 317 4.94 -14.66 61.80
N GLU A 318 4.15 -14.15 62.74
CA GLU A 318 4.30 -14.49 64.16
C GLU A 318 3.76 -15.90 64.39
N GLU A 319 4.64 -16.84 64.75
CA GLU A 319 4.28 -18.17 65.23
C GLU A 319 3.98 -18.10 66.74
N ASP A 320 2.70 -17.89 67.09
CA ASP A 320 2.21 -18.10 68.45
C ASP A 320 1.85 -19.57 68.66
N GLY A 321 2.75 -20.33 69.28
CA GLY A 321 2.48 -21.66 69.82
C GLY A 321 3.41 -21.93 71.02
N GLY A 322 2.96 -22.33 72.20
CA GLY A 322 1.68 -22.82 72.63
C GLY A 322 1.67 -22.99 74.15
N HIS A 323 0.45 -23.12 74.65
CA HIS A 323 0.02 -23.32 76.03
C HIS A 323 0.79 -24.45 76.75
N HIS A 324 1.26 -24.20 77.98
CA HIS A 324 1.59 -25.27 78.94
C HIS A 324 0.65 -25.22 80.15
N ASP A 325 0.23 -26.42 80.51
CA ASP A 325 -0.97 -26.80 81.24
C ASP A 325 -1.03 -26.48 82.74
N TYR A 326 -2.26 -26.67 83.22
CA TYR A 326 -2.80 -26.57 84.57
C TYR A 326 -2.05 -27.36 85.68
N LYS A 327 -2.28 -26.86 86.91
CA LYS A 327 -1.96 -27.37 88.26
C LYS A 327 -1.66 -28.86 88.44
#